data_AF-A0A7W1PZH5-F1
#
_entry.id   AF-A0A7W1PZH5-F1
#
_cell.length_a   1.000
_cell.length_b   1.000
_cell.length_c   1.000
_cell.angle_alpha   90.00
_cell.angle_beta   90.00
_cell.angle_gamma   90.00
#
_symmetry.space_group_name_H-M   'P 1'
#
loop_
_entity.id
_entity.type
_entity.pdbx_description
1 polymer ?
#
loop_
_entity_poly.entity_id
_entity_poly.type
_entity_poly.pdbx_seq_one_letter_code
_entity_poly.pdbx_strand_id
1 'polypeptide(L)'
;MAPPRPIPAVIAGLRQYPSRRRRPGLASADHPVERAGAGARRTCVDGARLLLNVVWLLLHGWLLALAYLLAGVVACLLVVTIPLGIASFRLAGFAAWPFGRTTVPTSGAGVASALGNLLWFVFAGWWLALLHITAGIAYCLTIIGIPFGIALFKLAVVGLLPLGKRVVPVDALAMA
;
A
#
# COMPACT_ATOMS: atom_id res chain seq x y z
N MET A 1 23.50 -25.76 28.72
CA MET A 1 22.15 -25.23 28.98
C MET A 1 22.31 -23.76 29.36
N ALA A 2 22.13 -22.85 28.40
CA ALA A 2 22.32 -21.41 28.59
C ALA A 2 20.94 -20.72 28.55
N PRO A 3 20.68 -19.70 29.40
CA PRO A 3 19.40 -18.99 29.40
C PRO A 3 19.19 -18.20 28.10
N PRO A 4 17.95 -18.03 27.62
CA PRO A 4 17.67 -17.19 26.45
C PRO A 4 18.07 -15.74 26.74
N ARG A 5 18.81 -15.14 25.80
CA ARG A 5 19.31 -13.77 25.89
C ARG A 5 18.14 -12.78 26.01
N PRO A 6 18.25 -11.74 26.85
CA PRO A 6 17.24 -10.70 26.96
C PRO A 6 17.08 -9.97 25.62
N ILE A 7 15.83 -9.74 25.24
CA ILE A 7 15.39 -8.96 24.09
C ILE A 7 16.13 -7.60 24.10
N PRO A 8 16.85 -7.21 23.04
CA PRO A 8 17.49 -5.90 23.01
C PRO A 8 16.41 -4.80 23.06
N ALA A 9 16.68 -3.80 23.90
CA ALA A 9 15.85 -2.67 24.30
C ALA A 9 15.35 -1.73 23.16
N VAL A 10 15.34 -2.18 21.91
CA VAL A 10 14.88 -1.42 20.73
C VAL A 10 13.34 -1.41 20.60
N ILE A 11 12.62 -2.19 21.42
CA ILE A 11 11.16 -2.06 21.60
C ILE A 11 10.81 -0.93 22.59
N ALA A 12 11.77 -0.40 23.35
CA ALA A 12 11.53 0.67 24.32
C ALA A 12 11.39 2.06 23.69
N GLY A 13 11.80 2.25 22.43
CA GLY A 13 11.81 3.55 21.75
C GLY A 13 10.60 3.89 20.89
N LEU A 14 9.72 2.92 20.58
CA LEU A 14 8.51 3.14 19.76
C LEU A 14 7.20 2.94 20.54
N ARG A 15 7.26 2.92 21.87
CA ARG A 15 6.09 2.97 22.75
C ARG A 15 5.89 4.38 23.33
N GLN A 16 6.03 5.39 22.48
CA GLN A 16 5.62 6.77 22.77
C GLN A 16 4.65 7.27 21.71
N TYR A 17 3.66 6.45 21.35
CA TYR A 17 2.35 7.05 21.14
C TYR A 17 1.88 7.46 22.53
N PRO A 18 1.56 8.74 22.82
CA PRO A 18 0.83 9.04 24.03
C PRO A 18 -0.51 8.35 23.88
N SER A 19 -0.61 7.13 24.39
CA SER A 19 -1.88 6.49 24.68
C SER A 19 -2.65 7.55 25.44
N ARG A 20 -3.64 8.17 24.79
CA ARG A 20 -4.64 9.00 25.47
C ARG A 20 -4.97 8.23 26.72
N ARG A 21 -4.56 8.72 27.89
CA ARG A 21 -4.94 8.12 29.16
C ARG A 21 -6.45 8.08 29.11
N ARG A 22 -7.00 6.88 28.90
CA ARG A 22 -8.42 6.62 28.96
C ARG A 22 -8.79 7.06 30.37
N ARG A 23 -9.44 8.23 30.49
CA ARG A 23 -9.89 8.76 31.78
C ARG A 23 -10.72 7.62 32.40
N PRO A 24 -10.26 6.99 33.50
CA PRO A 24 -11.04 5.95 34.16
C PRO A 24 -12.24 6.66 34.77
N GLY A 25 -13.38 6.62 34.08
CA GLY A 25 -14.59 7.37 34.47
C GLY A 25 -15.49 7.88 33.34
N LEU A 26 -15.06 7.82 32.07
CA LEU A 26 -15.86 8.24 30.89
C LEU A 26 -16.27 7.06 29.99
N ALA A 27 -16.34 5.84 30.54
CA ALA A 27 -16.54 4.61 29.75
C ALA A 27 -18.01 4.19 29.57
N SER A 28 -18.99 5.03 29.91
CA SER A 28 -20.41 4.65 29.92
C SER A 28 -21.33 5.56 29.11
N ALA A 29 -20.80 6.58 28.42
CA ALA A 29 -21.59 7.48 27.58
C ALA A 29 -21.03 7.55 26.14
N ASP A 30 -20.77 6.40 25.53
CA ASP A 30 -20.73 6.35 24.06
C ASP A 30 -22.19 6.49 23.59
N HIS A 31 -22.62 7.71 23.26
CA HIS A 31 -23.99 7.96 22.86
C HIS A 31 -24.33 7.10 21.61
N PRO A 32 -25.48 6.38 21.59
CA PRO A 32 -25.90 5.54 20.46
C PRO A 32 -25.84 6.26 19.11
N VAL A 33 -26.05 7.58 19.13
CA VAL A 33 -26.00 8.49 17.98
C VAL A 33 -24.59 8.57 17.36
N GLU A 34 -23.53 8.56 18.17
CA GLU A 34 -22.14 8.64 17.68
C GLU A 34 -21.72 7.33 16.99
N ARG A 35 -22.17 6.17 17.52
CA ARG A 35 -21.96 4.86 16.89
C ARG A 35 -22.74 4.72 15.59
N ALA A 36 -24.00 5.18 15.56
CA ALA A 36 -24.82 5.18 14.36
C ALA A 36 -24.19 6.07 13.25
N GLY A 37 -23.72 7.27 13.62
CA GLY A 37 -23.04 8.18 12.69
C GLY A 37 -21.72 7.61 12.15
N ALA A 38 -20.94 6.93 13.00
CA ALA A 38 -19.71 6.26 12.57
C ALA A 38 -19.98 5.10 11.59
N GLY A 39 -21.08 4.33 11.79
CA GLY A 39 -21.49 3.26 10.88
C GLY A 39 -21.87 3.77 9.49
N ALA A 40 -22.75 4.78 9.43
CA ALA A 40 -23.18 5.38 8.17
C ALA A 40 -22.02 6.02 7.38
N ARG A 41 -21.06 6.64 8.08
CA ARG A 41 -19.85 7.22 7.46
C ARG A 41 -18.94 6.16 6.87
N ARG A 42 -18.85 4.95 7.46
CA ARG A 42 -18.08 3.84 6.88
C ARG A 42 -18.72 3.35 5.60
N THR A 43 -20.03 3.10 5.60
CA THR A 43 -20.75 2.61 4.42
C THR A 43 -20.67 3.57 3.23
N CYS A 44 -20.75 4.90 3.46
CA CYS A 44 -20.63 5.87 2.36
C CYS A 44 -19.20 5.93 1.81
N VAL A 45 -18.20 5.85 2.68
CA VAL A 45 -16.78 5.81 2.30
C VAL A 45 -16.46 4.51 1.55
N ASP A 46 -17.02 3.37 1.98
CA ASP A 46 -16.85 2.08 1.32
C ASP A 46 -17.52 2.04 -0.06
N GLY A 47 -18.72 2.60 -0.18
CA GLY A 47 -19.41 2.77 -1.46
C GLY A 47 -18.62 3.66 -2.44
N ALA A 48 -18.10 4.80 -1.97
CA ALA A 48 -17.27 5.68 -2.78
C ALA A 48 -15.97 5.00 -3.25
N ARG A 49 -15.31 4.25 -2.37
CA ARG A 49 -14.11 3.45 -2.71
C ARG A 49 -14.44 2.38 -3.75
N LEU A 50 -15.58 1.69 -3.62
CA LEU A 50 -16.00 0.67 -4.58
C LEU A 50 -16.22 1.29 -5.97
N LEU A 51 -17.02 2.35 -6.06
CA LEU A 51 -17.29 3.06 -7.31
C LEU A 51 -15.99 3.50 -7.99
N LEU A 52 -15.09 4.12 -7.22
CA LEU A 52 -13.83 4.61 -7.75
C LEU A 52 -12.92 3.47 -8.23
N ASN A 53 -12.89 2.33 -7.54
CA ASN A 53 -12.15 1.16 -7.99
C ASN A 53 -12.77 0.51 -9.24
N VAL A 54 -14.10 0.46 -9.36
CA VAL A 54 -14.77 -0.08 -10.55
C VAL A 54 -14.48 0.79 -11.77
N VAL A 55 -14.66 2.11 -11.66
CA VAL A 55 -14.34 3.05 -12.73
C VAL A 55 -12.86 2.97 -13.09
N TRP A 56 -11.99 2.91 -12.08
CA TRP A 56 -10.56 2.71 -12.28
C TRP A 56 -10.24 1.44 -13.07
N LEU A 57 -10.82 0.30 -12.68
CA LEU A 57 -10.57 -0.98 -13.31
C LEU A 57 -11.02 -1.00 -14.77
N LEU A 58 -12.12 -0.32 -15.11
CA LEU A 58 -12.60 -0.22 -16.49
C LEU A 58 -11.73 0.71 -17.35
N LEU A 59 -11.25 1.81 -16.78
CA LEU A 59 -10.47 2.80 -17.53
C LEU A 59 -9.01 2.37 -17.73
N HIS A 60 -8.33 1.94 -16.67
CA HIS A 60 -6.86 1.81 -16.70
C HIS A 60 -6.27 0.77 -15.75
N GLY A 61 -6.97 0.45 -14.64
CA GLY A 61 -6.44 -0.43 -13.60
C GLY A 61 -6.04 -1.82 -14.11
N TRP A 62 -6.75 -2.35 -15.11
CA TRP A 62 -6.43 -3.63 -15.74
C TRP A 62 -5.12 -3.60 -16.55
N LEU A 63 -4.85 -2.50 -17.26
CA LEU A 63 -3.60 -2.31 -18.01
C LEU A 63 -2.40 -2.29 -17.08
N LEU A 64 -2.51 -1.58 -15.95
CA LEU A 64 -1.46 -1.52 -14.95
C LEU A 64 -1.24 -2.85 -14.25
N ALA A 65 -2.34 -3.51 -13.86
CA ALA A 65 -2.25 -4.84 -13.29
C ALA A 65 -1.53 -5.79 -14.25
N LEU A 66 -1.87 -5.75 -15.55
CA LEU A 66 -1.21 -6.54 -16.57
C LEU A 66 0.26 -6.17 -16.74
N ALA A 67 0.63 -4.88 -16.75
CA ALA A 67 2.02 -4.45 -16.81
C ALA A 67 2.85 -5.00 -15.63
N TYR A 68 2.31 -4.98 -14.41
CA TYR A 68 2.96 -5.60 -13.25
C TYR A 68 3.01 -7.13 -13.32
N LEU A 69 1.96 -7.78 -13.85
CA LEU A 69 1.97 -9.23 -14.09
C LEU A 69 3.07 -9.60 -15.09
N LEU A 70 3.15 -8.91 -16.22
CA LEU A 70 4.17 -9.16 -17.25
C LEU A 70 5.57 -8.91 -16.70
N ALA A 71 5.80 -7.80 -15.99
CA ALA A 71 7.07 -7.53 -15.34
C ALA A 71 7.43 -8.60 -14.28
N GLY A 72 6.43 -9.13 -13.58
CA GLY A 72 6.60 -10.22 -12.63
C GLY A 72 6.98 -11.53 -13.29
N VAL A 73 6.34 -11.88 -14.42
CA VAL A 73 6.68 -13.06 -15.23
C VAL A 73 8.10 -12.95 -15.77
N VAL A 74 8.49 -11.79 -16.32
CA VAL A 74 9.86 -11.54 -16.79
C VAL A 74 10.87 -11.69 -15.64
N ALA A 75 10.56 -11.15 -14.45
CA ALA A 75 11.40 -11.35 -13.27
C ALA A 75 11.48 -12.84 -12.84
N CYS A 76 10.40 -13.61 -12.96
CA CYS A 76 10.44 -15.04 -12.70
C CYS A 76 11.33 -15.79 -13.70
N LEU A 77 11.31 -15.40 -14.99
CA LEU A 77 12.15 -16.02 -16.03
C LEU A 77 13.64 -15.76 -15.83
N LEU A 78 13.99 -14.63 -15.20
CA LEU A 78 15.39 -14.29 -14.88
C LEU A 78 15.96 -15.09 -13.69
N VAL A 79 15.16 -15.96 -13.05
CA VAL A 79 15.46 -16.87 -11.91
C VAL A 79 16.03 -16.20 -10.66
N VAL A 80 17.08 -15.39 -10.79
CA VAL A 80 17.71 -14.57 -9.75
C VAL A 80 16.72 -13.55 -9.17
N THR A 81 15.70 -13.13 -9.93
CA THR A 81 14.71 -12.12 -9.52
C THR A 81 13.34 -12.69 -9.16
N ILE A 82 13.22 -14.00 -8.90
CA ILE A 82 11.99 -14.63 -8.39
C ILE A 82 11.34 -13.87 -7.21
N PRO A 83 12.06 -13.44 -6.14
CA PRO A 83 11.44 -12.69 -5.05
C PRO A 83 10.88 -11.33 -5.50
N LEU A 84 11.46 -10.70 -6.52
CA LEU A 84 10.94 -9.47 -7.13
C LEU A 84 9.69 -9.78 -7.95
N GLY A 85 9.64 -10.90 -8.67
CA GLY A 85 8.46 -11.34 -9.42
C GLY A 85 7.24 -11.49 -8.50
N ILE A 86 7.42 -12.16 -7.35
CA ILE A 86 6.36 -12.29 -6.32
C ILE A 86 5.93 -10.91 -5.80
N ALA A 87 6.87 -10.01 -5.57
CA ALA A 87 6.55 -8.64 -5.15
C ALA A 87 5.77 -7.88 -6.23
N SER A 88 6.11 -8.06 -7.50
CA SER A 88 5.40 -7.49 -8.64
C SER A 88 3.96 -7.99 -8.75
N PHE A 89 3.74 -9.30 -8.59
CA PHE A 89 2.38 -9.87 -8.58
C PHE A 89 1.52 -9.32 -7.44
N ARG A 90 2.11 -9.06 -6.26
CA ARG A 90 1.41 -8.39 -5.17
C ARG A 90 1.05 -6.95 -5.52
N LEU A 91 1.94 -6.24 -6.22
CA LEU A 91 1.65 -4.90 -6.72
C LEU A 91 0.64 -4.89 -7.87
N ALA A 92 0.56 -5.95 -8.68
CA ALA A 92 -0.48 -6.08 -9.69
C ALA A 92 -1.88 -6.07 -9.06
N GLY A 93 -2.09 -6.81 -7.97
CA GLY A 93 -3.34 -6.78 -7.21
C GLY A 93 -3.62 -5.42 -6.57
N PHE A 94 -2.58 -4.70 -6.12
CA PHE A 94 -2.72 -3.34 -5.60
C PHE A 94 -3.03 -2.32 -6.70
N ALA A 95 -2.43 -2.46 -7.87
CA ALA A 95 -2.64 -1.59 -9.02
C ALA A 95 -4.02 -1.80 -9.66
N ALA A 96 -4.54 -3.03 -9.66
CA ALA A 96 -5.91 -3.31 -10.08
C ALA A 96 -6.94 -2.59 -9.20
N TRP A 97 -6.62 -2.38 -7.92
CA TRP A 97 -7.59 -1.92 -6.93
C TRP A 97 -6.91 -1.06 -5.82
N PRO A 98 -6.55 0.18 -6.14
CA PRO A 98 -5.68 1.00 -5.30
C PRO A 98 -6.40 1.72 -4.15
N PHE A 99 -7.70 1.98 -4.27
CA PHE A 99 -8.43 2.81 -3.29
C PHE A 99 -8.83 1.98 -2.06
N GLY A 100 -8.65 2.55 -0.87
CA GLY A 100 -8.85 1.85 0.40
C GLY A 100 -7.66 0.99 0.85
N ARG A 101 -6.55 0.99 0.08
CA ARG A 101 -5.32 0.27 0.43
C ARG A 101 -4.12 1.21 0.51
N THR A 102 -3.19 0.90 1.39
CA THR A 102 -1.94 1.64 1.53
C THR A 102 -0.78 0.70 1.83
N THR A 103 0.45 1.18 1.65
CA THR A 103 1.64 0.39 1.93
C THR A 103 2.33 0.87 3.19
N VAL A 104 2.64 -0.08 4.09
CA VAL A 104 3.45 0.18 5.29
C VAL A 104 4.82 -0.47 5.18
N PRO A 105 5.88 0.16 5.71
CA PRO A 105 7.19 -0.46 5.83
C PRO A 105 7.13 -1.72 6.69
N THR A 106 7.84 -2.78 6.28
CA THR A 106 7.99 -4.01 7.05
C THR A 106 9.30 -3.97 7.84
N SER A 107 9.25 -4.36 9.12
CA SER A 107 10.39 -4.34 10.06
C SER A 107 11.56 -5.27 9.69
N GLY A 108 11.41 -6.12 8.67
CA GLY A 108 12.46 -6.99 8.13
C GLY A 108 13.13 -6.48 6.85
N ALA A 109 12.87 -5.24 6.43
CA ALA A 109 13.52 -4.66 5.25
C ALA A 109 14.99 -4.33 5.55
N GLY A 110 15.90 -5.23 5.19
CA GLY A 110 17.35 -5.06 5.34
C GLY A 110 18.09 -4.85 4.02
N VAL A 111 19.42 -5.04 4.05
CA VAL A 111 20.32 -4.86 2.89
C VAL A 111 19.89 -5.69 1.67
N ALA A 112 19.41 -6.91 1.87
CA ALA A 112 18.91 -7.76 0.79
C ALA A 112 17.72 -7.13 0.03
N SER A 113 16.81 -6.45 0.74
CA SER A 113 15.69 -5.72 0.10
C SER A 113 16.17 -4.50 -0.66
N ALA A 114 17.21 -3.81 -0.18
CA ALA A 114 17.81 -2.67 -0.88
C ALA A 114 18.48 -3.12 -2.19
N LEU A 115 19.28 -4.20 -2.14
CA LEU A 115 19.93 -4.78 -3.32
C LEU A 115 18.91 -5.30 -4.34
N GLY A 116 17.87 -6.01 -3.86
CA GLY A 116 16.79 -6.46 -4.73
C GLY A 116 16.01 -5.28 -5.35
N ASN A 117 15.77 -4.20 -4.62
CA ASN A 117 15.13 -3.01 -5.16
C ASN A 117 16.02 -2.29 -6.20
N LEU A 118 17.34 -2.27 -6.02
CA LEU A 118 18.26 -1.72 -7.01
C LEU A 118 18.21 -2.53 -8.31
N LEU A 119 18.25 -3.86 -8.19
CA LEU A 119 18.12 -4.76 -9.34
C LEU A 119 16.77 -4.56 -10.05
N TRP A 120 15.68 -4.51 -9.28
CA TRP A 120 14.35 -4.19 -9.81
C TRP A 120 14.35 -2.87 -10.56
N PHE A 121 14.89 -1.81 -9.94
CA PHE A 121 14.90 -0.48 -10.51
C PHE A 121 15.55 -0.46 -11.89
N VAL A 122 16.69 -1.14 -12.08
CA VAL A 122 17.41 -1.19 -13.37
C VAL A 122 16.63 -1.97 -14.44
N PHE A 123 16.05 -3.12 -14.09
CA PHE A 123 15.42 -4.00 -15.07
C PHE A 123 13.98 -3.60 -15.44
N ALA A 124 13.16 -3.18 -14.48
CA ALA A 124 11.72 -2.99 -14.68
C ALA A 124 11.16 -1.75 -13.96
N GLY A 125 11.69 -1.40 -12.79
CA GLY A 125 11.11 -0.39 -11.91
C GLY A 125 11.02 1.00 -12.54
N TRP A 126 12.04 1.43 -13.27
CA TRP A 126 12.03 2.77 -13.90
C TRP A 126 11.03 2.86 -15.08
N TRP A 127 10.93 1.81 -15.91
CA TRP A 127 9.94 1.74 -16.99
C TRP A 127 8.51 1.81 -16.47
N LEU A 128 8.20 1.02 -15.44
CA LEU A 128 6.91 1.06 -14.77
C LEU A 128 6.63 2.44 -14.17
N ALA A 129 7.62 3.06 -13.52
CA ALA A 129 7.44 4.39 -12.96
C ALA A 129 7.14 5.45 -14.01
N LEU A 130 7.83 5.43 -15.15
CA LEU A 130 7.54 6.31 -16.28
C LEU A 130 6.13 6.09 -16.83
N LEU A 131 5.70 4.83 -16.97
CA LEU A 131 4.33 4.51 -17.38
C LEU A 131 3.31 5.13 -16.41
N HIS A 132 3.55 5.04 -15.09
CA HIS A 132 2.67 5.65 -14.10
C HIS A 132 2.71 7.18 -14.13
N ILE A 133 3.88 7.79 -14.27
CA ILE A 133 4.02 9.25 -14.28
C ILE A 133 3.34 9.83 -15.52
N THR A 134 3.60 9.25 -16.69
CA THR A 134 3.00 9.71 -17.96
C THR A 134 1.49 9.54 -17.96
N ALA A 135 0.99 8.37 -17.56
CA ALA A 135 -0.45 8.15 -17.41
C ALA A 135 -1.07 9.06 -16.34
N GLY A 136 -0.37 9.28 -15.22
CA GLY A 136 -0.81 10.16 -14.14
C GLY A 136 -0.97 11.60 -14.60
N ILE A 137 0.01 12.12 -15.34
CA ILE A 137 -0.06 13.46 -15.96
C ILE A 137 -1.24 13.52 -16.92
N ALA A 138 -1.43 12.52 -17.80
CA ALA A 138 -2.55 12.50 -18.74
C ALA A 138 -3.92 12.52 -18.02
N TYR A 139 -4.07 11.77 -16.93
CA TYR A 139 -5.29 11.80 -16.12
C TYR A 139 -5.50 13.16 -15.42
N CYS A 140 -4.44 13.78 -14.91
CA CYS A 140 -4.51 15.10 -14.27
C CYS A 140 -4.95 16.22 -15.23
N LEU A 141 -4.83 16.05 -16.55
CA LEU A 141 -5.34 17.01 -17.52
C LEU A 141 -6.88 17.06 -17.56
N THR A 142 -7.56 16.06 -17.00
CA THR A 142 -9.02 16.03 -16.90
C THR A 142 -9.44 16.27 -15.46
N ILE A 143 -10.48 17.10 -15.24
CA ILE A 143 -10.99 17.39 -13.89
C ILE A 143 -11.43 16.09 -13.18
N ILE A 144 -12.08 15.19 -13.92
CA ILE A 144 -12.55 13.88 -13.42
C ILE A 144 -11.36 12.92 -13.18
N GLY A 145 -10.25 13.12 -13.88
CA GLY A 145 -9.07 12.27 -13.83
C GLY A 145 -8.12 12.54 -12.66
N ILE A 146 -8.18 13.73 -12.04
CA ILE A 146 -7.35 14.10 -10.88
C ILE A 146 -7.27 13.00 -9.79
N PRO A 147 -8.39 12.43 -9.29
CA PRO A 147 -8.33 11.36 -8.28
C PRO A 147 -7.57 10.11 -8.79
N PHE A 148 -7.68 9.79 -10.07
CA PHE A 148 -6.95 8.69 -10.69
C PHE A 148 -5.48 9.03 -10.86
N GLY A 149 -5.14 10.23 -11.34
CA GLY A 149 -3.76 10.71 -11.45
C GLY A 149 -2.98 10.62 -10.13
N ILE A 150 -3.63 10.98 -9.02
CA ILE A 150 -3.03 10.83 -7.68
C ILE A 150 -2.76 9.35 -7.35
N ALA A 151 -3.68 8.44 -7.70
CA ALA A 151 -3.47 7.01 -7.53
C ALA A 151 -2.29 6.49 -8.37
N LEU A 152 -2.12 6.99 -9.61
CA LEU A 152 -0.97 6.66 -10.47
C LEU A 152 0.36 7.07 -9.81
N PHE A 153 0.47 8.30 -9.33
CA PHE A 153 1.71 8.75 -8.69
C PHE A 153 2.02 7.96 -7.42
N LYS A 154 0.99 7.62 -6.63
CA LYS A 154 1.15 6.74 -5.47
C LYS A 154 1.67 5.35 -5.88
N LEU A 155 1.10 4.76 -6.92
CA LEU A 155 1.54 3.47 -7.46
C LEU A 155 2.97 3.56 -8.04
N ALA A 156 3.35 4.68 -8.66
CA ALA A 156 4.71 4.90 -9.15
C ALA A 156 5.75 4.79 -8.03
N VAL A 157 5.52 5.51 -6.91
CA VAL A 157 6.43 5.50 -5.74
C VAL A 157 6.47 4.13 -5.07
N VAL A 158 5.33 3.45 -4.99
CA VAL A 158 5.27 2.09 -4.43
C VAL A 158 5.98 1.09 -5.34
N GLY A 159 5.76 1.20 -6.65
CA GLY A 159 6.30 0.34 -7.70
C GLY A 159 7.79 0.47 -7.96
N LEU A 160 8.39 1.60 -7.62
CA LEU A 160 9.84 1.81 -7.75
C LEU A 160 10.63 0.90 -6.82
N LEU A 161 10.10 0.66 -5.63
CA LEU A 161 10.73 -0.09 -4.55
C LEU A 161 9.72 -1.11 -3.99
N PRO A 162 9.54 -2.26 -4.66
CA PRO A 162 8.51 -3.23 -4.29
C PRO A 162 8.84 -4.01 -3.01
N LEU A 163 10.13 -4.20 -2.68
CA LEU A 163 10.55 -4.96 -1.51
C LEU A 163 10.48 -4.13 -0.22
N GLY A 164 10.16 -4.81 0.89
CA GLY A 164 10.07 -4.19 2.22
C GLY A 164 8.76 -3.46 2.50
N LYS A 165 7.76 -3.53 1.59
CA LYS A 165 6.44 -2.93 1.77
C LYS A 165 5.35 -3.98 1.89
N ARG A 166 4.40 -3.77 2.79
CA ARG A 166 3.18 -4.58 2.94
C ARG A 166 1.95 -3.75 2.60
N VAL A 167 1.10 -4.27 1.71
CA VAL A 167 -0.19 -3.66 1.38
C VAL A 167 -1.17 -4.02 2.49
N VAL A 168 -1.76 -3.01 3.12
CA VAL A 168 -2.75 -3.14 4.18
C VAL A 168 -3.99 -2.29 3.87
N PRO A 169 -5.19 -2.70 4.34
CA PRO A 169 -6.35 -1.83 4.30
C PRO A 169 -6.11 -0.58 5.15
N VAL A 170 -6.61 0.57 4.69
CA VAL A 170 -6.47 1.84 5.43
C VAL A 170 -7.19 1.82 6.77
N ASP A 171 -8.31 1.11 6.87
CA ASP A 171 -9.10 1.05 8.11
C ASP A 171 -8.39 0.24 9.19
N ALA A 172 -7.54 -0.73 8.80
CA ALA A 172 -6.71 -1.47 9.74
C ALA A 172 -5.65 -0.58 10.42
N LEU A 173 -5.23 0.51 9.77
CA LEU A 173 -4.30 1.48 10.36
C LEU A 173 -5.00 2.48 11.27
N ALA A 174 -6.27 2.80 11.00
CA ALA A 174 -7.05 3.66 11.88
C ALA A 174 -7.38 3.00 13.24
N MET A 175 -7.23 1.67 13.31
CA MET A 175 -7.53 0.84 14.48
C MET A 175 -6.27 0.40 15.25
N ALA A 176 -5.07 0.68 14.73
CA ALA A 176 -3.78 0.29 15.30
C ALA A 176 -3.12 1.46 16.05
#